data_AF-A0A2D4GPL7-F1
#
_entry.id   AF-A0A2D4GPL7-F1
#
_cell.length_a   1.000
_cell.length_b   1.000
_cell.length_c   1.000
_cell.angle_alpha   90.00
_cell.angle_beta   90.00
_cell.angle_gamma   90.00
#
_symmetry.space_group_name_H-M   'P 1'
#
loop_
_entity.id
_entity.type
_entity.pdbx_description
1 polymer ?
#
loop_
_entity_poly.entity_id
_entity_poly.type
_entity_poly.pdbx_seq_one_letter_code
_entity_poly.pdbx_strand_id
1 'polypeptide(L)'
;VKNKMTKEQYIKMNRGINDSKDLPEEYLSTIYDEIEGKKIAMKDTKEYAITTKSTKPNVASEKQRRLLYNLEMEQMAKTAKALMEAVSHAKAPFTSATHLDHVRPMFKLVW
;
A
#
# COMPACT_ATOMS: atom_id res chain seq x y z
N VAL A 1 -11.77 -0.70 15.96
CA VAL A 1 -12.76 -1.74 15.59
C VAL A 1 -13.55 -2.10 16.85
N LYS A 2 -14.89 -2.07 16.81
CA LYS A 2 -15.74 -2.35 17.99
C LYS A 2 -15.76 -3.84 18.36
N ASN A 3 -15.67 -4.74 17.38
CA ASN A 3 -15.63 -6.18 17.59
C ASN A 3 -14.30 -6.74 17.07
N LYS A 4 -13.41 -7.14 17.97
CA LYS A 4 -12.16 -7.81 17.58
C LYS A 4 -12.50 -9.20 17.01
N MET A 5 -11.82 -9.57 15.93
CA MET A 5 -11.89 -10.91 15.37
C MET A 5 -11.31 -11.91 16.37
N THR A 6 -11.96 -13.04 16.59
CA THR A 6 -11.43 -14.11 17.43
C THR A 6 -10.48 -15.01 16.65
N LYS A 7 -9.69 -15.84 17.35
CA LYS A 7 -8.76 -16.79 16.74
C LYS A 7 -9.47 -17.76 15.79
N GLU A 8 -10.64 -18.27 16.21
CA GLU A 8 -11.45 -19.20 15.43
C GLU A 8 -12.01 -18.53 14.17
N GLN A 9 -12.41 -17.25 14.28
CA GLN A 9 -12.85 -16.47 13.14
C GLN A 9 -11.70 -16.25 12.15
N TYR A 10 -10.50 -15.95 12.64
CA TYR A 10 -9.31 -15.81 11.82
C TYR A 10 -8.98 -17.10 11.06
N ILE A 11 -9.01 -18.26 11.73
CA ILE A 11 -8.79 -19.57 11.10
C ILE A 11 -9.84 -19.83 10.02
N LYS A 12 -11.13 -19.61 10.34
CA LYS A 12 -12.23 -19.80 9.38
C LYS A 12 -12.10 -18.91 8.14
N MET A 13 -11.61 -17.68 8.31
CA MET A 13 -11.38 -16.74 7.21
C MET A 13 -10.21 -17.13 6.30
N ASN A 14 -9.25 -17.92 6.79
CA ASN A 14 -8.07 -18.36 6.05
C ASN A 14 -8.18 -19.80 5.51
N ARG A 15 -9.39 -20.33 5.38
CA ARG A 15 -9.61 -21.64 4.74
C ARG A 15 -9.39 -21.57 3.23
N GLY A 16 -8.74 -22.58 2.67
CA GLY A 16 -8.46 -22.69 1.24
C GLY A 16 -7.35 -21.79 0.70
N ILE A 17 -6.61 -21.07 1.55
CA ILE A 17 -5.62 -20.08 1.07
C ILE A 17 -4.35 -20.71 0.50
N ASN A 18 -4.15 -22.01 0.71
CA ASN A 18 -2.97 -22.76 0.26
C ASN A 18 -3.34 -23.67 -0.90
N ASP A 19 -3.48 -23.13 -2.12
CA ASP A 19 -3.92 -23.87 -3.31
C ASP A 19 -5.24 -24.63 -3.10
N SER A 20 -6.25 -23.94 -2.57
CA SER A 20 -7.55 -24.53 -2.18
C SER A 20 -7.49 -25.49 -0.99
N LYS A 21 -6.34 -25.61 -0.31
CA LYS A 21 -6.19 -26.35 0.94
C LYS A 21 -6.14 -25.41 2.13
N ASP A 22 -6.48 -25.96 3.29
CA ASP A 22 -6.38 -25.28 4.58
C ASP A 22 -4.94 -25.32 5.08
N LEU A 23 -4.47 -24.21 5.66
CA LEU A 23 -3.23 -24.21 6.42
C LEU A 23 -3.44 -24.88 7.79
N PRO A 24 -2.39 -25.43 8.42
CA PRO A 24 -2.50 -25.99 9.77
C PRO A 24 -3.02 -24.96 10.78
N GLU A 25 -3.92 -25.39 11.65
CA GLU A 25 -4.54 -24.53 12.65
C GLU A 25 -3.52 -23.95 13.63
N GLU A 26 -2.53 -24.74 14.04
CA GLU A 26 -1.43 -24.31 14.90
C GLU A 26 -0.60 -23.18 14.27
N TYR A 27 -0.40 -23.23 12.95
CA TYR A 27 0.35 -22.20 12.23
C TYR A 27 -0.42 -20.87 12.23
N LEU A 28 -1.72 -20.91 11.94
CA LEU A 28 -2.58 -19.73 11.99
C LEU A 28 -2.76 -19.20 13.41
N SER A 29 -2.83 -20.09 14.40
CA SER A 29 -2.92 -19.74 15.82
C SER A 29 -1.67 -19.02 16.30
N THR A 30 -0.48 -19.49 15.91
CA THR A 30 0.80 -18.85 16.24
C THR A 30 0.86 -17.43 15.67
N ILE A 31 0.48 -17.25 14.40
CA ILE A 31 0.45 -15.93 13.75
C ILE A 31 -0.53 -14.99 14.47
N TYR A 32 -1.72 -15.48 14.83
CA TYR A 32 -2.70 -14.68 15.55
C TYR A 32 -2.15 -14.17 16.88
N ASP A 33 -1.55 -15.05 17.68
CA ASP A 33 -0.97 -14.70 18.98
C ASP A 33 0.22 -13.73 18.84
N GLU A 34 1.04 -13.91 17.80
CA GLU A 34 2.14 -13.01 17.49
C GLU A 34 1.66 -11.60 17.13
N ILE A 35 0.59 -11.46 16.33
CA ILE A 35 0.03 -10.16 15.97
C ILE A 35 -0.61 -9.48 17.19
N GLU A 36 -1.26 -10.26 18.06
CA GLU A 36 -1.83 -9.73 19.30
C GLU A 36 -0.73 -9.19 20.23
N GLY A 37 0.41 -9.89 20.32
CA GLY A 37 1.57 -9.50 21.12
C GLY A 37 2.44 -8.39 20.51
N LYS A 38 2.60 -8.37 19.18
CA LYS A 38 3.47 -7.44 18.43
C LYS A 38 2.66 -6.64 17.42
N LYS A 39 1.79 -5.78 17.94
CA LYS A 39 0.96 -4.91 17.10
C LYS A 39 1.84 -4.03 16.21
N ILE A 40 1.53 -4.06 14.92
CA ILE A 40 2.18 -3.20 13.93
C ILE A 40 1.70 -1.77 14.19
N ALA A 41 2.53 -0.99 14.87
CA ALA A 41 2.35 0.45 14.92
C ALA A 41 2.85 1.02 13.59
N MET A 42 1.92 1.42 12.73
CA MET A 42 2.30 2.27 11.61
C MET A 42 2.78 3.59 12.22
N LYS A 43 3.98 4.05 11.82
CA LYS A 43 4.30 5.47 12.02
C LYS A 43 3.21 6.21 11.28
N ASP A 44 2.35 6.91 12.02
CA ASP A 44 1.43 7.84 11.41
C ASP A 44 2.30 8.81 10.60
N THR A 45 2.33 8.65 9.28
CA THR A 45 2.62 9.78 8.39
C THR A 45 1.42 10.72 8.55
N LYS A 46 1.35 11.41 9.70
CA LYS A 46 0.28 12.36 10.03
C LYS A 46 0.19 13.50 9.02
N GLU A 47 1.18 13.65 8.16
CA GLU A 47 1.18 14.62 7.09
C GLU A 47 0.47 14.14 5.81
N TYR A 48 0.14 12.84 5.66
CA TYR A 48 -0.31 12.30 4.37
C TYR A 48 -1.49 11.32 4.40
N ALA A 49 -2.11 11.09 5.55
CA ALA A 49 -3.38 10.36 5.61
C ALA A 49 -4.54 11.28 5.21
N ILE A 50 -4.78 11.42 3.89
CA ILE A 50 -6.11 11.80 3.42
C ILE A 50 -7.04 10.72 3.95
N THR A 51 -7.92 11.12 4.87
CA THR A 51 -8.93 10.25 5.46
C THR A 51 -9.73 9.60 4.34
N THR A 52 -9.43 8.34 4.03
CA THR A 52 -10.36 7.46 3.31
C THR A 52 -11.47 7.09 4.29
N LYS A 53 -12.26 8.11 4.68
CA LYS A 53 -13.62 7.85 5.12
C LYS A 53 -14.33 7.31 3.90
N SER A 54 -14.66 6.04 3.98
CA SER A 54 -15.67 5.36 3.18
C SER A 54 -16.97 6.15 3.20
N THR A 55 -17.08 7.11 2.29
CA THR A 55 -18.31 7.68 1.79
C THR A 55 -17.95 8.07 0.36
N LYS A 56 -18.59 7.41 -0.60
CA LYS A 56 -18.50 7.72 -2.02
C LYS A 56 -18.36 9.24 -2.18
N PRO A 57 -17.29 9.80 -2.77
CA PRO A 57 -17.39 11.16 -3.24
C PRO A 57 -18.32 11.08 -4.44
N ASN A 58 -19.62 11.26 -4.18
CA ASN A 58 -20.47 11.80 -5.22
C ASN A 58 -19.87 13.18 -5.50
N VAL A 59 -18.98 13.25 -6.50
CA VAL A 59 -18.35 14.50 -6.90
C VAL A 59 -19.48 15.30 -7.54
N ALA A 60 -20.16 16.11 -6.72
CA ALA A 60 -21.40 16.75 -7.10
C ALA A 60 -21.26 17.74 -8.29
N SER A 61 -20.02 18.09 -8.65
CA SER A 61 -19.72 18.96 -9.78
C SER A 61 -18.35 18.65 -10.41
N GLU A 62 -18.27 18.72 -11.74
CA GLU A 62 -17.05 18.55 -12.52
C GLU A 62 -15.92 19.50 -12.08
N LYS A 63 -16.27 20.71 -11.62
CA LYS A 63 -15.30 21.68 -11.10
C LYS A 63 -14.60 21.16 -9.84
N GLN A 64 -15.34 20.49 -8.96
CA GLN A 64 -14.79 19.92 -7.73
C GLN A 64 -13.90 18.71 -8.04
N ARG A 65 -14.25 17.92 -9.05
CA ARG A 65 -13.41 16.80 -9.56
C ARG A 65 -12.05 17.30 -10.04
N ARG A 66 -12.06 18.34 -10.88
CA ARG A 66 -10.84 18.93 -11.42
C ARG A 66 -9.95 19.54 -10.34
N LEU A 67 -10.53 20.18 -9.33
CA LEU A 67 -9.76 20.75 -8.23
C LEU A 67 -9.05 19.68 -7.40
N LEU A 68 -9.75 18.58 -7.07
CA LEU A 68 -9.16 17.47 -6.32
C LEU A 68 -8.03 16.80 -7.11
N TYR A 69 -8.23 16.56 -8.41
CA TYR A 69 -7.19 16.02 -9.28
C TYR A 69 -5.96 16.93 -9.33
N ASN A 70 -6.14 18.24 -9.50
CA ASN A 70 -5.02 19.19 -9.53
C ASN A 70 -4.24 19.19 -8.20
N LEU A 71 -4.95 19.12 -7.07
CA LEU A 71 -4.34 19.05 -5.75
C LEU A 71 -3.52 17.75 -5.60
N GLU A 72 -4.08 16.63 -6.03
CA GLU A 72 -3.41 15.32 -6.01
C GLU A 72 -2.17 15.30 -6.91
N MET A 73 -2.27 15.84 -8.13
CA MET A 73 -1.15 15.99 -9.05
C MET A 73 -0.04 16.88 -8.49
N GLU A 74 -0.40 17.98 -7.86
CA GLU A 74 0.58 18.88 -7.23
C GLU A 74 1.30 18.17 -6.07
N GLN A 75 0.60 17.34 -5.30
CA GLN A 75 1.21 16.53 -4.25
C GLN A 75 2.18 15.50 -4.83
N MET A 76 1.78 14.77 -5.88
CA MET A 76 2.66 13.83 -6.57
C MET A 76 3.90 14.50 -7.15
N ALA A 77 3.75 15.70 -7.73
CA ALA A 77 4.89 16.45 -8.26
C ALA A 77 5.85 16.87 -7.14
N LYS A 78 5.34 17.30 -5.98
CA LYS A 78 6.16 17.67 -4.82
C LYS A 78 6.94 16.48 -4.26
N THR A 79 6.28 15.33 -4.07
CA THR A 79 6.94 14.12 -3.57
C THR A 79 7.95 13.58 -4.57
N ALA A 80 7.61 13.53 -5.87
CA ALA A 80 8.54 13.13 -6.92
C ALA A 80 9.78 14.03 -6.97
N LYS A 81 9.60 15.36 -6.86
CA LYS A 81 10.71 16.32 -6.81
C LYS A 81 11.62 16.08 -5.59
N ALA A 82 11.05 15.93 -4.40
CA ALA A 82 11.82 15.69 -3.19
C ALA A 82 12.64 14.39 -3.26
N LEU A 83 12.06 13.32 -3.83
CA LEU A 83 12.76 12.07 -4.07
C LEU A 83 13.89 12.22 -5.08
N MET A 84 13.64 12.90 -6.21
CA MET A 84 14.66 13.16 -7.22
C MET A 84 15.81 14.01 -6.66
N GLU A 85 15.50 15.04 -5.87
CA GLU A 85 16.49 15.91 -5.24
C GLU A 85 17.33 15.17 -4.19
N ALA A 86 16.70 14.38 -3.32
CA ALA A 86 17.40 13.57 -2.31
C ALA A 86 18.36 12.55 -2.94
N VAL A 87 18.00 11.97 -4.09
CA VAL A 87 18.83 11.01 -4.81
C VAL A 87 19.80 11.69 -5.79
N SER A 88 19.59 12.96 -6.15
CA SER A 88 20.45 13.68 -7.10
C SER A 88 21.90 13.83 -6.63
N HIS A 89 22.14 13.84 -5.31
CA HIS A 89 23.49 13.88 -4.75
C HIS A 89 24.13 12.50 -4.62
N ALA A 90 23.37 11.42 -4.81
CA ALA A 90 23.91 10.08 -4.88
C ALA A 90 24.48 9.83 -6.28
N LYS A 91 25.81 9.74 -6.39
CA LYS A 91 26.50 9.37 -7.63
C LYS A 91 26.31 7.87 -7.90
N ALA A 92 25.10 7.47 -8.27
CA ALA A 92 24.81 6.14 -8.74
C ALA A 92 25.06 6.07 -10.26
N PRO A 93 25.65 4.98 -10.79
CA PRO A 93 25.74 4.78 -12.23
C PRO A 93 24.33 4.68 -12.81
N PHE A 94 23.90 5.71 -13.52
CA PHE A 94 22.65 5.73 -14.28
C PHE A 94 22.95 5.31 -15.72
N THR A 95 22.18 4.35 -16.22
CA THR A 95 22.14 3.99 -17.64
C THR A 95 20.80 4.42 -18.20
N SER A 96 20.80 5.19 -19.29
CA SER A 96 19.57 5.54 -19.98
C SER A 96 18.93 4.28 -20.56
N ALA A 97 17.83 3.82 -19.96
CA ALA A 97 17.13 2.59 -20.32
C ALA A 97 16.26 2.81 -21.56
N THR A 98 16.89 3.06 -22.71
CA THR A 98 16.21 3.12 -24.02
C THR A 98 16.08 1.74 -24.66
N HIS A 99 16.80 0.74 -24.14
CA HIS A 99 16.81 -0.63 -24.65
C HIS A 99 15.84 -1.52 -23.87
N LEU A 100 15.17 -2.39 -24.63
CA LEU A 100 14.10 -3.29 -24.17
C LEU A 100 14.53 -4.15 -22.97
N ASP A 101 15.82 -4.50 -22.91
CA ASP A 101 16.42 -5.33 -21.84
C ASP A 101 16.40 -4.67 -20.45
N HIS A 102 16.50 -3.34 -20.38
CA HIS A 102 16.48 -2.61 -19.10
C HIS A 102 15.07 -2.24 -18.63
N VAL A 103 14.13 -2.17 -19.57
CA VAL A 103 12.75 -1.74 -19.31
C VAL A 103 11.86 -2.91 -18.89
N ARG A 104 12.09 -4.10 -19.45
CA ARG A 104 11.27 -5.30 -19.18
C ARG A 104 11.22 -5.74 -17.70
N PRO A 105 12.31 -5.67 -16.92
CA PRO A 105 12.27 -5.97 -15.48
C PRO A 105 11.39 -4.99 -14.68
N MET A 106 11.38 -3.71 -15.07
CA MET A 106 10.61 -2.66 -14.38
C MET A 106 9.10 -2.90 -14.44
N PHE A 107 8.60 -3.48 -15.54
CA PHE A 107 7.18 -3.79 -15.73
C PHE A 107 6.79 -5.19 -15.24
N LYS A 108 7.75 -6.04 -14.86
CA LYS A 108 7.47 -7.40 -14.38
C LYS A 108 7.05 -7.47 -12.91
N LEU A 109 7.27 -6.40 -12.14
CA LEU A 109 6.94 -6.29 -10.71
C LEU A 109 5.53 -5.75 -10.43
N VAL A 110 4.75 -5.43 -11.47
CA VAL A 110 3.43 -4.78 -11.34
C VAL A 110 2.27 -5.76 -11.51
N TRP A 111 2.47 -7.06 -11.27
CA TRP A 111 1.40 -8.04 -11.29
C TRP A 111 1.46 -8.99 -10.10
#